data_AF-A0A497H136-F1
#
_entry.id   AF-A0A497H136-F1
#
_cell.length_a   1.000
_cell.length_b   1.000
_cell.length_c   1.000
_cell.angle_alpha   90.00
_cell.angle_beta   90.00
_cell.angle_gamma   90.00
#
_symmetry.space_group_name_H-M   'P 1'
#
loop_
_entity.id
_entity.type
_entity.pdbx_description
1 polymer ?
#
loop_
_entity_poly.entity_id
_entity_poly.type
_entity_poly.pdbx_seq_one_letter_code
_entity_poly.pdbx_strand_id
1 'polypeptide(L)' 'MEKTVALAEGLEEYPKTDAVVGNMVMLLWIVLGTAACWFLYPLAGIAYFGFAMLMVYVVLRKLVCTNCYYY' A
#
# COMPACT_ATOMS: atom_id res chain seq x y z
N MET A 1 8.91 -9.98 5.03
CA MET A 1 9.62 -10.73 6.07
C MET A 1 8.59 -11.25 7.05
N GLU A 2 8.66 -12.56 7.28
CA GLU A 2 8.01 -13.40 8.30
C GLU A 2 6.91 -12.79 9.19
N LYS A 3 5.68 -13.33 9.07
CA LYS A 3 4.89 -13.81 10.22
C LYS A 3 3.97 -14.95 9.76
N THR A 4 4.30 -16.15 10.20
CA THR A 4 3.46 -17.35 10.20
C THR A 4 2.23 -17.12 11.07
N VAL A 5 1.01 -17.17 10.51
CA VAL A 5 -0.23 -17.15 11.31
C VAL A 5 -0.88 -18.53 11.24
N ALA A 6 -0.54 -19.33 12.24
CA ALA A 6 -1.42 -20.36 12.74
C ALA A 6 -1.27 -20.34 14.26
N LEU A 7 -2.29 -19.86 14.97
CA LEU A 7 -2.83 -20.44 16.22
C LEU A 7 -3.84 -19.48 16.86
N ALA A 8 -5.08 -19.96 16.95
CA ALA A 8 -6.10 -19.75 17.98
C ALA A 8 -6.25 -18.37 18.63
N GLU A 9 -7.47 -17.81 18.46
CA GLU A 9 -8.15 -16.88 19.36
C GLU A 9 -7.38 -15.67 19.92
N GLY A 10 -7.73 -14.47 19.42
CA GLY A 10 -7.59 -13.22 20.16
C GLY A 10 -6.59 -12.24 19.58
N LEU A 11 -7.13 -11.26 18.82
CA LEU A 11 -6.56 -9.94 18.56
C LEU A 11 -5.02 -9.88 18.48
N GLU A 12 -4.43 -10.18 17.32
CA GLU A 12 -3.14 -9.56 17.01
C GLU A 12 -3.39 -8.03 16.99
N GLU A 13 -2.91 -7.33 18.03
CA GLU A 13 -2.81 -5.87 18.03
C GLU A 13 -1.84 -5.47 16.93
N TYR A 14 -2.39 -5.34 15.71
CA TYR A 14 -1.65 -4.83 14.59
C TYR A 14 -1.10 -3.46 14.99
N PRO A 15 0.22 -3.29 15.07
CA PRO A 15 0.82 -2.08 15.61
C PRO A 15 0.39 -0.91 14.72
N LYS A 16 -0.45 -0.02 15.26
CA LYS A 16 -0.99 1.13 14.52
C LYS A 16 0.14 1.98 13.93
N THR A 17 1.29 2.02 14.60
CA THR A 17 2.51 2.68 14.13
C THR A 17 3.01 2.13 12.81
N ASP A 18 2.96 0.81 12.61
CA ASP A 18 3.48 0.17 11.40
C ASP A 18 2.54 0.42 10.20
N ALA A 19 1.22 0.44 10.44
CA ALA A 19 0.23 0.91 9.46
C ALA A 19 0.47 2.37 9.06
N VAL A 20 0.69 3.25 10.04
CA VAL A 20 0.90 4.69 9.80
C VAL A 20 2.21 4.94 9.04
N VAL A 21 3.30 4.26 9.42
CA VAL A 21 4.60 4.36 8.75
C VAL A 21 4.49 3.82 7.32
N GLY A 22 3.87 2.65 7.12
CA GLY A 22 3.67 2.08 5.79
C GLY A 22 2.90 3.02 4.86
N ASN A 23 1.84 3.66 5.37
CA ASN A 23 1.04 4.60 4.59
C ASN A 23 1.80 5.90 4.26
N MET A 24 2.62 6.41 5.20
CA MET A 24 3.50 7.57 4.93
C MET A 24 4.56 7.25 3.88
N VAL A 25 5.21 6.09 3.97
CA VAL A 25 6.23 5.66 3.00
C VAL A 25 5.61 5.48 1.61
N MET A 26 4.40 4.92 1.52
CA MET A 26 3.67 4.85 0.25
C MET A 26 3.37 6.22 -0.35
N LEU A 27 2.87 7.17 0.46
CA LEU A 27 2.61 8.53 -0.03
C LEU A 27 3.87 9.21 -0.54
N LEU A 28 4.98 9.11 0.20
CA LEU A 28 6.28 9.62 -0.22
C LEU A 28 6.74 9.00 -1.54
N TRP A 29 6.61 7.68 -1.68
CA TRP A 29 6.99 6.96 -2.89
C TRP A 29 6.17 7.41 -4.10
N ILE A 30 4.84 7.54 -3.96
CA ILE A 30 3.96 7.98 -5.04
C ILE A 30 4.30 9.41 -5.47
N VAL A 31 4.53 10.31 -4.50
CA VAL A 31 4.87 11.71 -4.79
C VAL A 31 6.22 11.81 -5.50
N LEU A 32 7.24 11.12 -5.00
CA LEU A 32 8.58 11.13 -5.61
C LEU A 32 8.58 10.52 -7.02
N GLY A 33 7.91 9.39 -7.21
CA GLY A 33 7.78 8.75 -8.52
C GLY A 33 6.99 9.61 -9.51
N THR A 34 5.90 10.23 -9.06
CA THR A 34 5.12 11.15 -9.92
C THR A 34 5.92 12.40 -10.28
N ALA A 35 6.64 13.00 -9.32
CA ALA A 35 7.49 14.16 -9.56
C ALA A 35 8.64 13.86 -10.55
N ALA A 36 9.31 12.71 -10.40
CA ALA A 36 10.36 12.27 -11.30
C ALA A 36 9.82 12.01 -12.72
N CYS A 37 8.69 11.32 -12.84
CA CYS A 37 8.06 11.07 -14.14
C CYS A 37 7.55 12.36 -14.79
N TRP A 38 7.02 13.31 -14.01
CA TRP A 38 6.56 14.61 -14.51
C TRP A 38 7.70 15.46 -15.08
N PHE A 39 8.89 15.40 -14.47
CA PHE A 39 10.07 16.12 -14.94
C PHE A 39 10.59 15.61 -16.29
N LEU A 40 10.47 14.30 -16.56
CA LEU A 40 10.87 13.70 -17.84
C LEU A 40 9.80 13.89 -18.92
N TYR A 41 8.55 13.53 -18.62
CA TYR A 41 7.42 13.66 -19.54
C TYR A 41 6.11 13.81 -18.76
N PRO A 42 5.34 14.90 -18.93
CA PRO A 42 4.12 15.12 -18.16
C PRO A 42 3.07 14.01 -18.35
N LEU A 43 2.99 13.42 -19.55
CA LEU A 43 2.14 12.25 -19.81
C LEU A 43 2.56 11.00 -19.00
N ALA A 44 3.85 10.79 -18.81
CA ALA A 44 4.36 9.66 -18.04
C ALA A 44 4.03 9.83 -16.54
N GLY A 45 4.05 11.06 -16.02
CA GLY A 45 3.61 11.37 -14.66
C GLY A 45 2.14 11.00 -14.42
N ILE A 46 1.25 11.32 -15.35
CA ILE A 46 -0.18 10.97 -15.26
C ILE A 46 -0.37 9.44 -15.31
N ALA A 47 0.32 8.76 -16.23
CA ALA A 47 0.26 7.30 -16.35
C ALA A 47 0.78 6.61 -15.07
N TYR A 48 1.89 7.09 -14.51
CA TYR A 48 2.45 6.59 -13.26
C TYR A 48 1.49 6.77 -12.09
N PHE A 49 0.89 7.96 -11.96
CA PHE A 49 -0.07 8.25 -10.90
C PHE A 49 -1.31 7.35 -10.99
N GLY A 50 -1.86 7.17 -12.19
CA GLY A 50 -2.99 6.27 -12.43
C GLY A 50 -2.65 4.81 -12.08
N PHE A 51 -1.47 4.35 -12.49
CA PHE A 51 -0.99 3.00 -12.17
C PHE A 51 -0.79 2.80 -10.66
N ALA A 52 -0.19 3.77 -9.98
CA ALA A 52 -0.01 3.77 -8.54
C ALA A 52 -1.37 3.69 -7.83
N MET A 53 -2.33 4.55 -8.19
CA MET A 53 -3.68 4.50 -7.61
C MET A 53 -4.35 3.12 -7.81
N LEU A 54 -4.22 2.51 -8.98
CA LEU A 54 -4.78 1.19 -9.25
C LEU A 54 -4.16 0.12 -8.34
N MET A 55 -2.83 0.08 -8.24
CA MET A 55 -2.13 -0.88 -7.38
C MET A 55 -2.52 -0.70 -5.91
N VAL A 56 -2.64 0.53 -5.43
CA VAL A 56 -2.97 0.80 -4.03
C VAL A 56 -4.45 0.54 -3.71
N TYR A 57 -5.37 1.09 -4.50
CA TYR A 57 -6.80 0.99 -4.16
C TYR A 57 -7.45 -0.32 -4.60
N VAL A 58 -6.90 -1.00 -5.61
CA VAL A 58 -7.44 -2.28 -6.10
C VAL A 58 -6.63 -3.44 -5.57
N VAL A 59 -5.31 -3.45 -5.78
CA VAL A 59 -4.48 -4.62 -5.46
C VAL A 59 -4.25 -4.74 -3.96
N LEU A 60 -3.86 -3.68 -3.25
CA LEU A 60 -3.73 -3.76 -1.79
C LEU A 60 -5.08 -4.04 -1.12
N ARG A 61 -6.18 -3.40 -1.53
CA ARG A 61 -7.50 -3.76 -0.98
C ARG A 61 -7.89 -5.21 -1.25
N LYS A 62 -7.57 -5.74 -2.43
CA LYS A 62 -7.79 -7.16 -2.72
C LYS A 62 -6.91 -8.03 -1.85
N LEU A 63 -5.61 -7.76 -1.70
CA LEU A 63 -4.71 -8.59 -0.89
C LEU A 63 -5.03 -8.54 0.61
N VAL A 64 -5.36 -7.35 1.13
CA VAL A 64 -5.72 -7.14 2.54
C VAL A 64 -7.12 -7.69 2.81
N CYS A 65 -8.14 -7.36 2.01
CA CYS A 65 -9.50 -7.89 2.24
C CYS A 65 -9.69 -9.35 1.81
N THR A 66 -8.85 -9.93 0.94
CA THR A 66 -8.82 -11.38 0.69
C THR A 66 -8.31 -12.14 1.92
N ASN A 67 -7.46 -11.50 2.75
CA ASN A 67 -7.02 -12.03 4.03
C ASN A 67 -7.80 -11.47 5.24
N CYS A 68 -8.81 -10.62 5.02
CA CYS A 68 -9.76 -10.26 6.07
C CYS A 68 -10.73 -11.44 6.29
N TYR A 69 -10.22 -12.51 6.89
CA TYR A 69 -11.04 -13.39 7.73
C TYR A 69 -11.30 -12.63 9.05
N TYR A 70 -12.02 -11.51 8.95
CA TYR A 70 -12.45 -10.74 10.11
C TYR A 70 -13.72 -11.42 10.63
N TYR A 71 -13.52 -12.46 11.43
CA TYR A 71 -14.50 -12.89 12.43
C TYR A 71 -14.13 -12.27 13.76
#